data_AF-A0A9Q9US83-F1
#
_entry.id   AF-A0A9Q9US83-F1
#
_cell.length_a   1.000
_cell.length_b   1.000
_cell.length_c   1.000
_cell.angle_alpha   90.00
_cell.angle_beta   90.00
_cell.angle_gamma   90.00
#
_symmetry.space_group_name_H-M   'P 1'
#
loop_
_entity.id
_entity.type
_entity.pdbx_description
1 polymer ?
#
loop_
_entity_poly.entity_id
_entity_poly.type
_entity_poly.pdbx_seq_one_letter_code
_entity_poly.pdbx_strand_id
1 'polypeptide(L)'
;MEQTGSSAVATAPHRARSLAGADAAATTLVEVWGDTVATKHLAWSVLLGIAISLGAFEIGRVVLASFVHDVAIARAYAMLIGLAGCLLAGTICAVLFKPKRTVIEHAAGGAERDAALRQLAEASGGLGSTSDLSASARAEMEELGLLDLFASYDASSERARAGGR
;
A
#
# COMPACT_ATOMS: atom_id res chain seq x y z
N MET A 1 8.14 60.34 -16.88
CA MET A 1 9.17 59.51 -16.22
C MET A 1 8.45 58.89 -15.03
N GLU A 2 8.02 57.64 -15.07
CA GLU A 2 8.90 56.47 -14.96
C GLU A 2 8.27 55.24 -15.62
N GLN A 3 9.15 54.40 -16.16
CA GLN A 3 8.87 53.08 -16.72
C GLN A 3 8.67 52.08 -15.58
N THR A 4 7.59 51.30 -15.60
CA THR A 4 7.52 50.05 -14.84
C THR A 4 7.77 48.89 -15.80
N GLY A 5 8.98 48.35 -15.68
CA GLY A 5 9.51 47.27 -16.49
C GLY A 5 8.95 45.90 -16.09
N SER A 6 8.57 45.18 -17.14
CA SER A 6 8.28 43.75 -17.23
C SER A 6 9.31 42.85 -16.53
N SER A 7 8.81 41.82 -15.85
CA SER A 7 9.45 40.49 -15.84
C SER A 7 8.40 39.41 -15.59
N ALA A 8 7.81 38.95 -16.69
CA ALA A 8 7.11 37.68 -16.73
C ALA A 8 8.14 36.55 -16.76
N VAL A 9 8.23 35.78 -15.68
CA VAL A 9 8.99 34.52 -15.64
C VAL A 9 8.23 33.51 -16.49
N ALA A 10 8.82 33.15 -17.64
CA ALA A 10 8.31 32.12 -18.53
C ALA A 10 8.55 30.73 -17.90
N THR A 11 7.47 30.04 -17.54
CA THR A 11 7.51 28.65 -17.08
C THR A 11 7.75 27.72 -18.28
N ALA A 12 8.94 27.11 -18.34
CA ALA A 12 9.28 26.13 -19.37
C ALA A 12 8.41 24.86 -19.25
N PRO A 13 7.97 24.25 -20.37
CA PRO A 13 7.14 23.06 -20.33
C PRO A 13 7.98 21.83 -19.94
N HIS A 14 7.60 21.17 -18.85
CA HIS A 14 8.16 19.89 -18.46
C HIS A 14 7.78 18.83 -19.53
N ARG A 15 8.75 18.45 -20.36
CA ARG A 15 8.59 17.45 -21.42
C ARG A 15 8.16 16.12 -20.81
N ALA A 16 6.92 15.72 -21.09
CA ALA A 16 6.36 14.43 -20.71
C ALA A 16 7.24 13.28 -21.25
N ARG A 17 7.82 12.50 -20.35
CA ARG A 17 8.39 11.18 -20.68
C ARG A 17 7.22 10.18 -20.78
N SER A 18 6.41 10.37 -21.82
CA SER A 18 5.38 9.43 -22.26
C SER A 18 6.08 8.31 -23.02
N LEU A 19 6.15 7.11 -22.42
CA LEU A 19 6.32 5.81 -23.10
C LEU A 19 6.25 4.61 -22.13
N ALA A 20 6.24 4.83 -20.81
CA ALA A 20 5.91 3.79 -19.82
C ALA A 20 4.45 3.85 -19.31
N GLY A 21 3.68 4.87 -19.73
CA GLY A 21 2.32 5.14 -19.26
C GLY A 21 1.20 4.47 -20.07
N ALA A 22 1.49 3.78 -21.17
CA ALA A 22 0.44 3.24 -22.05
C ALA A 22 -0.27 2.01 -21.47
N ASP A 23 0.40 1.21 -20.62
CA ASP A 23 -0.21 0.02 -19.98
C ASP A 23 -0.70 0.27 -18.54
N ALA A 24 -0.24 1.37 -17.92
CA ALA A 24 -0.62 1.77 -16.56
C ALA A 24 -1.81 2.76 -16.50
N ALA A 25 -2.13 3.44 -17.61
CA ALA A 25 -3.12 4.53 -17.63
C ALA A 25 -4.60 4.11 -17.50
N ALA A 26 -4.94 2.83 -17.37
CA ALA A 26 -6.34 2.39 -17.33
C ALA A 26 -6.77 1.69 -16.03
N THR A 27 -6.03 1.88 -14.93
CA THR A 27 -6.46 1.42 -13.59
C THR A 27 -6.24 2.49 -12.55
N THR A 28 -7.29 3.21 -12.19
CA THR A 28 -7.31 3.95 -10.92
C THR A 28 -7.06 2.95 -9.79
N LEU A 29 -5.98 3.16 -9.04
CA LEU A 29 -5.68 2.40 -7.83
C LEU A 29 -6.36 3.11 -6.65
N VAL A 30 -7.00 2.34 -5.77
CA VAL A 30 -7.67 2.85 -4.56
C VAL A 30 -7.25 1.99 -3.38
N GLU A 31 -7.04 2.65 -2.24
CA GLU A 31 -6.74 1.97 -0.98
C GLU A 31 -8.04 1.51 -0.31
N VAL A 32 -8.15 0.22 -0.06
CA VAL A 32 -9.29 -0.41 0.61
C VAL A 32 -8.74 -1.31 1.70
N TRP A 33 -9.09 -1.04 2.96
CA TRP A 33 -8.65 -1.85 4.11
C TRP A 33 -7.12 -2.03 4.18
N GLY A 34 -6.35 -0.98 3.88
CA GLY A 34 -4.89 -1.00 3.91
C GLY A 34 -4.23 -1.78 2.76
N ASP A 35 -5.00 -2.21 1.76
CA ASP A 35 -4.48 -2.80 0.52
C ASP A 35 -4.78 -1.92 -0.70
N THR A 36 -3.87 -1.91 -1.67
CA THR A 36 -4.03 -1.12 -2.90
C THR A 36 -4.60 -1.98 -4.01
N VAL A 37 -5.84 -1.69 -4.41
CA VAL A 37 -6.57 -2.46 -5.41
C VAL A 37 -6.89 -1.63 -6.65
N ALA A 38 -6.89 -2.26 -7.83
CA ALA A 38 -7.36 -1.62 -9.05
C ALA A 38 -8.89 -1.58 -9.08
N THR A 39 -9.48 -0.39 -9.22
CA THR A 39 -10.95 -0.19 -9.19
C THR A 39 -11.70 -1.07 -10.18
N LYS A 40 -11.14 -1.26 -11.39
CA LYS A 40 -11.76 -2.12 -12.41
C LYS A 40 -11.80 -3.58 -12.00
N HIS A 41 -10.73 -4.11 -11.39
CA HIS A 41 -10.69 -5.50 -10.93
C HIS A 41 -11.61 -5.70 -9.73
N LEU A 42 -11.65 -4.73 -8.82
CA LEU A 42 -12.59 -4.74 -7.70
C LEU A 42 -14.05 -4.80 -8.18
N ALA A 43 -14.42 -3.95 -9.14
CA ALA A 43 -15.76 -3.95 -9.70
C ALA A 43 -16.11 -5.30 -10.37
N TRP A 44 -15.18 -5.86 -11.14
CA TRP A 44 -15.36 -7.18 -11.76
C TRP A 44 -15.48 -8.31 -10.72
N SER A 45 -14.70 -8.28 -9.63
CA SER A 45 -14.82 -9.24 -8.53
C SER A 45 -16.18 -9.21 -7.86
N VAL A 46 -16.71 -8.02 -7.60
CA VAL A 46 -18.04 -7.85 -6.98
C VAL A 46 -19.13 -8.39 -7.90
N LEU A 47 -19.10 -8.03 -9.18
CA LEU A 47 -20.06 -8.51 -10.17
C LEU A 47 -20.02 -10.03 -10.31
N LEU A 48 -18.82 -10.61 -10.38
CA LEU A 48 -18.63 -12.06 -10.46
C LEU A 48 -19.15 -12.76 -9.19
N GLY A 49 -18.87 -12.19 -8.02
CA GLY A 49 -19.37 -12.69 -6.74
C GLY A 49 -20.90 -12.73 -6.67
N ILE A 50 -21.56 -11.65 -7.10
CA ILE A 50 -23.03 -11.57 -7.15
C ILE A 50 -23.58 -12.61 -8.14
N ALA A 51 -23.00 -12.69 -9.34
CA ALA A 51 -23.46 -13.61 -10.38
C ALA A 51 -23.35 -15.08 -9.94
N ILE A 52 -22.20 -15.48 -9.37
CA ILE A 52 -21.98 -16.85 -8.90
C ILE A 52 -22.88 -17.18 -7.71
N SER A 53 -23.02 -16.26 -6.73
CA SER A 53 -23.82 -16.52 -5.53
C SER A 53 -25.31 -16.65 -5.85
N LEU A 54 -25.86 -15.76 -6.69
CA LEU A 54 -27.25 -15.83 -7.14
C LEU A 54 -27.49 -17.04 -8.05
N GLY A 55 -26.56 -17.34 -8.96
CA GLY A 55 -26.63 -18.52 -9.81
C GLY A 55 -26.63 -19.81 -9.00
N ALA A 56 -25.73 -19.94 -8.03
CA ALA A 56 -25.66 -21.09 -7.14
C ALA A 56 -26.94 -21.26 -6.31
N PHE A 57 -27.52 -20.16 -5.81
CA PHE A 57 -28.78 -20.17 -5.08
C PHE A 57 -29.94 -20.67 -5.96
N GLU A 58 -30.12 -20.12 -7.17
CA GLU A 58 -31.23 -20.53 -8.04
C GLU A 58 -31.05 -21.96 -8.57
N ILE A 59 -29.84 -22.37 -8.93
CA ILE A 59 -29.54 -23.77 -9.27
C ILE A 59 -29.86 -24.67 -8.07
N GLY A 60 -29.41 -24.29 -6.88
CA GLY A 60 -29.69 -25.00 -5.64
C GLY A 60 -31.18 -25.16 -5.39
N ARG A 61 -31.98 -24.10 -5.59
CA ARG A 61 -33.43 -24.14 -5.47
C ARG A 61 -34.09 -25.09 -6.45
N VAL A 62 -33.74 -24.99 -7.74
CA VAL A 62 -34.34 -25.82 -8.80
C VAL A 62 -33.99 -27.29 -8.59
N VAL A 63 -32.73 -27.58 -8.28
CA VAL A 63 -32.27 -28.94 -8.02
C VAL A 63 -32.95 -29.49 -6.77
N LEU A 64 -32.94 -28.78 -5.64
CA LEU A 64 -33.55 -29.31 -4.41
C LEU A 64 -35.07 -29.42 -4.47
N ALA A 65 -35.75 -28.57 -5.23
CA ALA A 65 -37.20 -28.70 -5.44
C ALA A 65 -37.57 -30.03 -6.12
N SER A 66 -36.63 -30.68 -6.82
CA SER A 66 -36.84 -32.02 -7.39
C SER A 66 -36.63 -33.17 -6.39
N PHE A 67 -35.94 -32.94 -5.27
CA PHE A 67 -35.63 -33.97 -4.26
C PHE A 67 -36.42 -33.81 -2.96
N VAL A 68 -36.80 -32.58 -2.59
CA VAL A 68 -37.44 -32.24 -1.31
C VAL A 68 -38.85 -31.73 -1.57
N HIS A 69 -39.84 -32.37 -0.95
CA HIS A 69 -41.25 -32.00 -1.10
C HIS A 69 -41.64 -30.74 -0.32
N ASP A 70 -40.89 -30.43 0.75
CA ASP A 70 -41.10 -29.22 1.55
C ASP A 70 -40.32 -28.03 0.96
N VAL A 71 -41.06 -27.02 0.49
CA VAL A 71 -40.53 -25.82 -0.14
C VAL A 71 -39.69 -24.98 0.83
N ALA A 72 -40.04 -24.93 2.11
CA ALA A 72 -39.29 -24.16 3.10
C ALA A 72 -37.92 -24.80 3.38
N ILE A 73 -37.88 -26.12 3.49
CA ILE A 73 -36.62 -26.88 3.66
C ILE A 73 -35.76 -26.78 2.41
N ALA A 74 -36.33 -26.93 1.21
CA ALA A 74 -35.61 -26.76 -0.05
C ALA A 74 -34.97 -25.37 -0.15
N ARG A 75 -35.68 -24.31 0.25
CA ARG A 75 -35.17 -22.94 0.25
C ARG A 75 -34.03 -22.74 1.25
N ALA A 76 -34.15 -23.29 2.47
CA ALA A 76 -33.11 -23.16 3.50
C ALA A 76 -31.78 -23.79 3.03
N TYR A 77 -31.83 -24.98 2.45
CA TYR A 77 -30.63 -25.62 1.89
C TYR A 77 -30.12 -24.93 0.63
N ALA A 78 -30.99 -24.35 -0.20
CA ALA A 78 -30.53 -23.54 -1.32
C ALA A 78 -29.76 -22.29 -0.87
N MET A 79 -30.11 -21.68 0.26
CA MET A 79 -29.31 -20.58 0.85
C MET A 79 -27.90 -21.05 1.25
N LEU A 80 -27.77 -22.27 1.77
CA LEU A 80 -26.46 -22.88 2.04
C LEU A 80 -25.64 -23.09 0.76
N ILE A 81 -26.28 -23.54 -0.33
CA ILE A 81 -25.62 -23.67 -1.64
C ILE A 81 -25.18 -22.30 -2.17
N GLY A 82 -26.02 -21.27 -2.02
CA GLY A 82 -25.66 -19.89 -2.37
C GLY A 82 -24.44 -19.38 -1.58
N LEU A 83 -24.37 -19.68 -0.28
CA LEU A 83 -23.21 -19.35 0.56
C LEU A 83 -21.94 -20.08 0.10
N ALA A 84 -22.03 -21.37 -0.23
CA ALA A 84 -20.92 -22.12 -0.80
C ALA A 84 -20.46 -21.51 -2.15
N GLY A 85 -21.40 -21.05 -2.97
CA GLY A 85 -21.12 -20.30 -4.20
C GLY A 85 -20.34 -19.01 -3.94
N CYS A 86 -20.67 -18.27 -2.89
CA CYS A 86 -19.93 -17.07 -2.50
C CYS A 86 -18.47 -17.38 -2.12
N LEU A 87 -18.22 -18.46 -1.37
CA LEU A 87 -16.86 -18.90 -1.02
C LEU A 87 -16.06 -19.30 -2.27
N LEU A 88 -16.70 -20.02 -3.20
CA LEU A 88 -16.08 -20.39 -4.47
C LEU A 88 -15.74 -19.14 -5.31
N ALA A 89 -16.65 -18.16 -5.37
CA ALA A 89 -16.40 -16.91 -6.06
C ALA A 89 -15.23 -16.14 -5.46
N GLY A 90 -15.15 -16.05 -4.12
CA GLY A 90 -14.01 -15.46 -3.42
C GLY A 90 -12.70 -16.17 -3.74
N THR A 91 -12.72 -17.49 -3.80
CA THR A 91 -11.56 -18.32 -4.17
C THR A 91 -11.12 -18.06 -5.61
N ILE A 92 -12.07 -17.97 -6.54
CA ILE A 92 -11.80 -17.65 -7.95
C ILE A 92 -11.21 -16.25 -8.07
N CYS A 93 -11.79 -15.26 -7.39
CA CYS A 93 -11.28 -13.89 -7.37
C CYS A 93 -9.86 -13.82 -6.80
N ALA A 94 -9.56 -14.59 -5.73
CA ALA A 94 -8.22 -14.64 -5.16
C ALA A 94 -7.18 -15.23 -6.12
N VAL A 95 -7.56 -16.22 -6.93
CA VAL A 95 -6.68 -16.83 -7.95
C VAL A 95 -6.51 -15.92 -9.16
N LEU A 96 -7.60 -15.29 -9.61
CA LEU A 96 -7.61 -14.46 -10.82
C LEU A 96 -6.92 -13.10 -10.60
N PHE A 97 -7.13 -12.50 -9.43
CA PHE A 97 -6.55 -11.22 -9.05
C PHE A 97 -5.39 -11.46 -8.07
N LYS A 98 -4.32 -12.08 -8.58
CA LYS A 98 -3.11 -12.33 -7.78
C LYS A 98 -2.65 -11.04 -7.07
N PRO A 99 -2.22 -11.13 -5.79
CA PRO A 99 -1.71 -9.99 -5.04
C PRO A 99 -0.59 -9.31 -5.83
N LYS A 100 -0.81 -8.09 -6.30
CA LYS A 100 0.18 -7.30 -7.04
C LYS A 100 1.19 -6.60 -6.14
N ARG A 101 1.19 -6.94 -4.85
CA ARG A 101 2.09 -6.39 -3.83
C ARG A 101 3.52 -6.83 -4.11
N THR A 102 4.21 -6.04 -4.94
CA THR A 102 5.66 -6.01 -4.88
C THR A 102 5.96 -5.19 -3.64
N VAL A 103 6.18 -5.83 -2.50
CA VAL A 103 6.80 -5.15 -1.35
C VAL A 103 8.22 -4.90 -1.80
N ILE A 104 8.41 -3.81 -2.54
CA ILE A 104 9.72 -3.24 -2.72
C ILE A 104 9.99 -2.63 -1.34
N GLU A 105 10.57 -3.43 -0.45
CA GLU A 105 11.45 -2.83 0.54
C GLU A 105 12.52 -2.14 -0.30
N HIS A 106 12.29 -0.87 -0.65
CA HIS A 106 13.42 0.02 -0.81
C HIS A 106 14.07 -0.06 0.57
N ALA A 107 15.06 -0.95 0.70
CA ALA A 107 16.14 -0.76 1.64
C ALA A 107 16.61 0.65 1.31
N ALA A 108 16.05 1.63 2.03
CA ALA A 108 16.32 3.04 1.80
C ALA A 108 17.84 3.09 1.77
N GLY A 109 18.39 3.34 0.57
CA GLY A 109 19.83 3.31 0.40
C GLY A 109 20.41 4.28 1.42
N GLY A 110 21.64 4.07 1.89
CA GLY A 110 22.22 4.87 2.98
C GLY A 110 21.92 6.37 2.87
N ALA A 111 21.95 6.92 1.64
CA ALA A 111 21.61 8.31 1.35
C ALA A 111 20.16 8.77 1.71
N GLU A 112 19.14 7.93 1.53
CA GLU A 112 17.74 8.26 1.87
C GLU A 112 17.50 8.16 3.39
N ARG A 113 18.14 7.18 4.04
CA ARG A 113 18.17 7.09 5.51
C ARG A 113 18.88 8.29 6.14
N ASP A 114 20.01 8.72 5.57
CA ASP A 114 20.74 9.91 6.00
C ASP A 114 19.95 11.21 5.80
N ALA A 115 19.09 11.27 4.79
CA ALA A 115 18.20 12.41 4.58
C ALA A 115 17.08 12.45 5.64
N ALA A 116 16.51 11.30 5.98
CA ALA A 116 15.53 11.19 7.07
C ALA A 116 16.14 11.55 8.43
N LEU A 117 17.38 11.12 8.71
CA LEU A 117 18.10 11.49 9.94
C LEU A 117 18.35 13.00 10.02
N ARG A 118 18.72 13.64 8.91
CA ARG A 118 18.89 15.10 8.85
C ARG A 118 17.58 15.83 9.14
N GLN A 119 16.48 15.39 8.52
CA GLN A 119 15.17 15.97 8.77
C GLN A 119 14.74 15.80 10.24
N LEU A 120 15.04 14.65 10.84
CA LEU A 120 14.75 14.40 12.26
C LEU A 120 15.66 15.22 13.20
N ALA A 121 16.92 15.46 12.81
CA ALA A 121 17.84 16.33 13.54
C ALA A 121 17.45 17.82 13.47
N GLU A 122 16.76 18.23 12.41
CA GLU A 122 16.20 19.58 12.25
C GLU A 122 14.88 19.78 13.02
N ALA A 123 14.22 18.70 13.43
CA ALA A 123 13.02 18.76 14.27
C ALA A 123 13.36 19.28 15.68
N SER A 124 12.41 19.98 16.31
CA SER A 124 12.60 20.63 17.61
C SER A 124 12.99 19.62 18.70
N GLY A 125 14.26 19.63 19.11
CA GLY A 125 14.83 18.72 20.10
C GLY A 125 16.12 18.03 19.66
N GLY A 126 16.38 17.94 18.34
CA GLY A 126 17.55 17.24 17.80
C GLY A 126 17.55 15.73 18.10
N LEU A 127 18.59 15.02 17.65
CA LEU A 127 18.70 13.55 17.82
C LEU A 127 19.33 13.09 19.14
N GLY A 128 19.97 13.99 19.90
CA GLY A 128 20.79 13.60 21.06
C GLY A 128 22.03 12.77 20.67
N SER A 129 22.77 12.25 21.65
CA SER A 129 23.88 11.31 21.40
C SER A 129 23.47 9.88 21.73
N THR A 130 24.01 8.93 20.95
CA THR A 130 23.83 7.50 21.23
C THR A 130 24.46 7.06 22.56
N SER A 131 25.37 7.87 23.13
CA SER A 131 25.94 7.62 24.47
C SER A 131 24.96 7.88 25.62
N ASP A 132 23.91 8.66 25.38
CA ASP A 132 22.96 9.08 26.42
C ASP A 132 21.79 8.09 26.57
N LEU A 133 21.78 7.03 25.75
CA LEU A 133 20.77 5.97 25.79
C LEU A 133 20.94 5.07 27.01
N SER A 134 19.82 4.67 27.63
CA SER A 134 19.84 3.64 28.67
C SER A 134 20.26 2.29 28.08
N ALA A 135 20.77 1.39 28.93
CA ALA A 135 21.19 0.05 28.50
C ALA A 135 20.06 -0.75 27.81
N SER A 136 18.80 -0.55 28.23
CA SER A 136 17.64 -1.19 27.62
C SER A 136 17.32 -0.61 26.24
N ALA A 137 17.32 0.72 26.09
CA ALA A 137 17.04 1.38 24.80
C ALA A 137 18.12 1.06 23.77
N ARG A 138 19.38 0.93 24.21
CA ARG A 138 20.49 0.57 23.33
C ARG A 138 20.36 -0.85 22.78
N ALA A 139 19.89 -1.80 23.59
CA ALA A 139 19.65 -3.18 23.16
C ALA A 139 18.49 -3.26 22.15
N GLU A 140 17.40 -2.52 22.37
CA GLU A 140 16.29 -2.46 21.40
C GLU A 140 16.71 -1.82 20.07
N MET A 141 17.52 -0.76 20.12
CA MET A 141 18.06 -0.13 18.90
C MET A 141 19.05 -1.03 18.16
N GLU A 142 19.80 -1.88 18.86
CA GLU A 142 20.69 -2.87 18.26
C GLU A 142 19.90 -3.98 17.58
N GLU A 143 18.85 -4.50 18.23
CA GLU A 143 17.95 -5.51 17.66
C GLU A 143 17.24 -5.03 16.37
N LEU A 144 16.88 -3.74 16.32
CA LEU A 144 16.28 -3.10 15.15
C LEU A 144 17.31 -2.68 14.08
N GLY A 145 18.62 -2.89 14.31
CA GLY A 145 19.69 -2.48 13.38
C GLY A 145 19.81 -0.96 13.20
N LEU A 146 19.32 -0.19 14.15
CA LEU A 146 19.31 1.28 14.12
C LEU A 146 20.52 1.88 14.84
N LEU A 147 21.14 1.15 15.78
CA LEU A 147 22.22 1.68 16.59
C LEU A 147 23.43 2.12 15.76
N ASP A 148 23.89 1.28 14.82
CA ASP A 148 25.02 1.60 13.95
C ASP A 148 24.74 2.80 13.03
N LEU A 149 23.50 2.91 12.55
CA LEU A 149 23.05 4.00 11.69
C LEU A 149 23.14 5.35 12.43
N PHE A 150 22.60 5.42 13.65
CA PHE A 150 22.66 6.64 14.46
C PHE A 150 24.08 6.94 14.96
N ALA A 151 24.87 5.92 15.32
CA ALA A 151 26.26 6.10 15.73
C ALA A 151 27.14 6.66 14.59
N SER A 152 26.93 6.19 13.35
CA SER A 152 27.63 6.71 12.18
C SER A 152 27.28 8.17 11.87
N TYR A 153 26.03 8.56 12.10
CA TYR A 153 25.56 9.94 11.97
C TYR A 153 26.15 10.86 13.04
N ASP A 154 26.17 10.43 14.30
CA ASP A 154 26.74 11.18 15.43
C ASP A 154 28.24 11.48 15.20
N ALA A 155 29.02 10.44 14.85
CA ALA A 155 30.45 10.57 14.55
C ALA A 155 30.75 11.45 13.32
N SER A 156 29.81 11.55 12.38
CA SER A 156 29.92 12.44 11.20
C SER A 156 29.57 13.89 11.56
N SER A 157 28.55 14.08 12.41
CA SER A 157 28.15 15.38 12.94
C SER A 157 29.23 16.00 13.83
N GLU A 158 29.85 15.21 14.71
CA GLU A 158 30.96 15.65 15.57
C GLU A 158 32.18 16.08 14.75
N ARG A 159 32.55 15.30 13.72
CA ARG A 159 33.65 15.66 12.80
C ARG A 159 33.38 16.93 12.02
N ALA A 160 32.15 17.13 11.56
CA ALA A 160 31.75 18.38 10.89
C ALA A 160 31.83 19.59 11.83
N ARG A 161 31.47 19.43 13.11
CA ARG A 161 31.62 20.47 14.14
C ARG A 161 33.08 20.74 14.50
N ALA A 162 33.94 19.73 14.51
CA ALA A 162 35.36 19.85 14.86
C ALA A 162 36.23 20.42 13.72
N GLY A 163 35.89 20.16 12.46
CA GLY A 163 36.63 20.64 11.29
C GLY A 163 36.23 22.04 10.77
N GLY A 164 35.20 22.66 11.35
CA GLY A 164 34.70 23.99 10.98
C GLY A 164 35.30 25.15 11.78
N ARG A 165 36.47 24.97 12.40
CA ARG A 165 37.20 25.99 13.17
C ARG A 165 38.50 26.40 12.49
#